data_AF-A0A9Q1KB77-F1
#
_entry.id   AF-A0A9Q1KB77-F1
#
_cell.length_a   1.000
_cell.length_b   1.000
_cell.length_c   1.000
_cell.angle_alpha   90.00
_cell.angle_beta   90.00
_cell.angle_gamma   90.00
#
_symmetry.space_group_name_H-M   'P 1'
#
loop_
_entity.id
_entity.type
_entity.pdbx_description
1 polymer ?
#
loop_
_entity_poly.entity_id
_entity_poly.type
_entity_poly.pdbx_seq_one_letter_code
_entity_poly.pdbx_strand_id
1 'polypeptide(L)'
;MTMQQQQQQPQQVSSGSDSDPKYANMDERKRKRMISNRESARRSRLRKQQHLEELMGQVTKLKSENAEISQRIDAATQLYLAVESENNVLRAQLMELADRLRSLNSLLQIVEEVSGLAMDIPEIPENLLEPWQLPCPVQPLPNARNRSITILRTQLRRFYRMTSVEWNV
;
A
#
# COMPACT_ATOMS: atom_id res chain seq x y z
N MET A 1 -56.29 33.64 47.51
CA MET A 1 -55.87 32.25 47.79
C MET A 1 -54.38 32.16 47.53
N THR A 2 -53.59 32.23 48.60
CA THR A 2 -52.12 32.24 48.61
C THR A 2 -51.58 30.81 48.48
N MET A 3 -50.79 30.55 47.45
CA MET A 3 -50.03 29.30 47.32
C MET A 3 -48.75 29.42 48.16
N GLN A 4 -48.69 28.62 49.21
CA GLN A 4 -47.63 28.57 50.21
C GLN A 4 -46.46 27.75 49.65
N GLN A 5 -45.30 28.39 49.47
CA GLN A 5 -44.06 27.74 49.05
C GLN A 5 -43.39 27.11 50.28
N GLN A 6 -43.32 25.78 50.30
CA GLN A 6 -42.70 25.02 51.39
C GLN A 6 -41.19 24.93 51.16
N GLN A 7 -40.41 25.72 51.90
CA GLN A 7 -38.95 25.57 51.99
C GLN A 7 -38.62 24.35 52.85
N GLN A 8 -37.99 23.33 52.27
CA GLN A 8 -37.36 22.25 53.02
C GLN A 8 -35.93 22.68 53.38
N GLN A 9 -35.66 22.82 54.69
CA GLN A 9 -34.32 22.96 55.23
C GLN A 9 -33.56 21.62 55.12
N PRO A 10 -32.26 21.61 54.78
CA PRO A 10 -31.46 20.40 54.85
C PRO A 10 -31.27 20.00 56.31
N GLN A 11 -31.82 18.83 56.68
CA GLN A 11 -31.55 18.17 57.96
C GLN A 11 -30.05 17.89 58.08
N GLN A 12 -29.39 18.56 59.02
CA GLN A 12 -28.06 18.19 59.47
C GLN A 12 -28.16 16.86 60.22
N VAL A 13 -27.83 15.77 59.53
CA VAL A 13 -27.45 14.52 60.19
C VAL A 13 -26.14 14.75 60.92
N SER A 14 -26.24 15.13 62.19
CA SER A 14 -25.13 15.09 63.15
C SER A 14 -24.73 13.63 63.34
N SER A 15 -23.88 13.13 62.45
CA SER A 15 -23.23 11.84 62.58
C SER A 15 -22.02 12.03 63.49
N GLY A 16 -22.23 11.93 64.79
CA GLY A 16 -21.16 11.91 65.79
C GLY A 16 -20.17 10.79 65.48
N SER A 17 -19.05 11.17 64.88
CA SER A 17 -18.00 10.25 64.44
C SER A 17 -16.98 10.08 65.57
N ASP A 18 -17.23 9.11 66.46
CA ASP A 18 -16.13 8.40 67.13
C ASP A 18 -15.50 7.47 66.08
N SER A 19 -14.76 8.07 65.15
CA SER A 19 -13.98 7.35 64.16
C SER A 19 -12.74 6.79 64.85
N ASP A 20 -12.79 5.51 65.21
CA ASP A 20 -11.62 4.71 65.58
C ASP A 20 -10.52 4.96 64.52
N PRO A 21 -9.28 5.38 64.91
CA PRO A 21 -8.23 5.86 64.00
C PRO A 21 -7.92 4.93 62.82
N LYS A 22 -8.27 3.65 62.92
CA LYS A 22 -8.19 2.66 61.83
C LYS A 22 -9.12 2.99 60.65
N TYR A 23 -10.33 3.47 60.89
CA TYR A 23 -11.30 3.79 59.82
C TYR A 23 -10.92 5.08 59.08
N ALA A 24 -10.47 6.11 59.79
CA ALA A 24 -9.96 7.34 59.19
C ALA A 24 -8.75 7.08 58.27
N ASN A 25 -7.84 6.18 58.65
CA ASN A 25 -6.71 5.78 57.80
C ASN A 25 -7.16 5.04 56.53
N MET A 26 -8.16 4.17 56.64
CA MET A 26 -8.73 3.43 55.51
C MET A 26 -9.43 4.34 54.50
N ASP A 27 -10.15 5.36 54.97
CA ASP A 27 -10.79 6.37 54.12
C ASP A 27 -9.77 7.23 53.39
N GLU A 28 -8.69 7.65 54.06
CA GLU A 28 -7.60 8.37 53.41
C GLU A 28 -6.90 7.51 52.35
N ARG A 29 -6.67 6.22 52.64
CA ARG A 29 -6.13 5.27 51.66
C ARG A 29 -7.07 5.06 50.47
N LYS A 30 -8.38 5.06 50.69
CA LYS A 30 -9.38 4.97 49.61
C LYS A 30 -9.37 6.22 48.75
N ARG A 31 -9.33 7.41 49.37
CA ARG A 31 -9.21 8.70 48.68
C ARG A 31 -7.97 8.76 47.79
N LYS A 32 -6.79 8.40 48.33
CA LYS A 32 -5.53 8.33 47.58
C LYS A 32 -5.61 7.35 46.39
N ARG A 33 -6.23 6.17 46.58
CA ARG A 33 -6.44 5.20 45.49
C ARG A 33 -7.34 5.75 44.39
N MET A 34 -8.41 6.46 44.73
CA MET A 34 -9.29 7.06 43.71
C MET A 34 -8.55 8.13 42.88
N ILE A 35 -7.73 8.97 43.52
CA ILE A 35 -6.95 9.98 42.82
C ILE A 35 -5.90 9.33 41.91
N SER A 36 -5.13 8.36 42.44
CA SER A 36 -4.11 7.64 41.66
C SER A 36 -4.70 6.85 40.50
N ASN A 37 -5.83 6.16 40.70
CA ASN A 37 -6.52 5.43 39.63
C ASN A 37 -7.09 6.38 38.56
N ARG A 38 -7.67 7.51 38.98
CA ARG A 38 -8.13 8.55 38.05
C ARG A 38 -6.98 9.05 37.19
N GLU A 39 -5.83 9.32 37.79
CA GLU A 39 -4.66 9.78 37.07
C GLU A 39 -4.09 8.70 36.15
N SER A 40 -4.01 7.45 36.60
CA SER A 40 -3.50 6.35 35.78
C SER A 40 -4.43 6.04 34.60
N ALA A 41 -5.75 6.12 34.78
CA ALA A 41 -6.74 6.03 33.72
C ALA A 41 -6.57 7.15 32.69
N ARG A 42 -6.36 8.40 33.14
CA ARG A 42 -6.08 9.54 32.26
C ARG A 42 -4.81 9.32 31.45
N ARG A 43 -3.69 8.94 32.10
CA ARG A 43 -2.42 8.66 31.42
C ARG A 43 -2.54 7.51 30.42
N SER A 44 -3.30 6.46 30.76
CA SER A 44 -3.57 5.34 29.87
C SER A 44 -4.34 5.76 28.61
N ARG A 45 -5.40 6.58 28.78
CA ARG A 45 -6.16 7.16 27.65
C ARG A 45 -5.26 8.02 26.75
N LEU A 46 -4.44 8.89 27.36
CA LEU A 46 -3.52 9.75 26.62
C LEU A 46 -2.51 8.94 25.79
N ARG A 47 -1.88 7.91 26.38
CA ARG A 47 -0.95 7.04 25.63
C ARG A 47 -1.61 6.32 24.46
N LYS A 48 -2.84 5.81 24.66
CA LYS A 48 -3.60 5.18 23.59
C LYS A 48 -3.93 6.18 22.47
N GLN A 49 -4.30 7.42 22.82
CA GLN A 49 -4.56 8.47 21.85
C GLN A 49 -3.31 8.81 21.04
N GLN A 50 -2.16 9.02 21.69
CA GLN A 50 -0.88 9.28 21.02
C GLN A 50 -0.49 8.14 20.07
N HIS A 51 -0.69 6.89 20.48
CA HIS A 51 -0.40 5.75 19.62
C HIS A 51 -1.34 5.67 18.41
N LEU A 52 -2.62 6.03 18.57
CA LEU A 52 -3.55 6.13 17.44
C LEU A 52 -3.14 7.24 16.47
N GLU A 53 -2.74 8.41 16.98
CA GLU A 53 -2.23 9.52 16.16
C GLU A 53 -0.97 9.14 15.39
N GLU A 54 -0.04 8.44 16.04
CA GLU A 54 1.17 7.89 15.40
C GLU A 54 0.81 6.91 14.28
N LEU A 55 -0.06 5.94 14.55
CA LEU A 55 -0.51 4.97 13.54
C LEU A 55 -1.22 5.65 12.37
N MET A 56 -2.06 6.65 12.63
CA MET A 56 -2.70 7.44 11.56
C MET A 56 -1.64 8.16 10.71
N GLY A 57 -0.63 8.76 11.34
CA GLY A 57 0.50 9.39 10.65
C GLY A 57 1.28 8.41 9.78
N GLN A 58 1.54 7.19 10.28
CA GLN A 58 2.18 6.13 9.49
C GLN A 58 1.32 5.71 8.29
N VAL A 59 0.01 5.55 8.47
CA VAL A 59 -0.91 5.21 7.37
C VAL A 59 -0.94 6.31 6.31
N THR A 60 -0.98 7.58 6.70
CA THR A 60 -0.96 8.70 5.74
C THR A 60 0.35 8.75 4.97
N LYS A 61 1.49 8.53 5.65
CA LYS A 61 2.82 8.49 5.02
C LYS A 61 2.94 7.32 4.02
N LEU A 62 2.55 6.12 4.43
CA LEU A 62 2.57 4.95 3.54
C LEU A 62 1.65 5.13 2.32
N LYS A 63 0.50 5.81 2.49
CA LYS A 63 -0.39 6.13 1.37
C LYS A 63 0.26 7.09 0.39
N SER A 64 0.94 8.15 0.86
CA SER A 64 1.64 9.08 -0.03
C SER A 64 2.81 8.41 -0.74
N GLU A 65 3.62 7.61 -0.03
CA GLU A 65 4.73 6.86 -0.62
C GLU A 65 4.25 5.86 -1.68
N ASN A 66 3.14 5.15 -1.41
CA ASN A 66 2.56 4.22 -2.39
C ASN A 66 2.04 4.94 -3.64
N ALA A 67 1.41 6.11 -3.47
CA ALA A 67 0.98 6.93 -4.60
C ALA A 67 2.17 7.40 -5.45
N GLU A 68 3.26 7.83 -4.81
CA GLU A 68 4.48 8.23 -5.50
C GLU A 68 5.15 7.06 -6.25
N ILE A 69 5.26 5.89 -5.62
CA ILE A 69 5.80 4.69 -6.28
C ILE A 69 4.94 4.30 -7.48
N SER A 70 3.61 4.36 -7.35
CA SER A 70 2.69 4.05 -8.45
C SER A 70 2.91 5.01 -9.63
N GLN A 71 3.03 6.31 -9.37
CA GLN A 71 3.31 7.31 -10.41
C GLN A 71 4.65 7.06 -11.11
N ARG A 72 5.69 6.67 -10.35
CA ARG A 72 7.00 6.32 -10.93
C ARG A 72 6.92 5.07 -11.82
N ILE A 73 6.14 4.07 -11.43
CA ILE A 73 5.89 2.87 -12.24
C ILE A 73 5.18 3.25 -13.54
N ASP A 74 4.15 4.09 -13.47
CA ASP A 74 3.40 4.53 -14.65
C ASP A 74 4.32 5.29 -15.63
N ALA A 75 5.16 6.21 -15.11
CA ALA A 75 6.12 6.93 -15.93
C ALA A 75 7.16 6.00 -16.58
N ALA A 76 7.72 5.06 -15.83
CA ALA A 76 8.66 4.07 -16.36
C ALA A 76 8.01 3.17 -17.42
N THR A 77 6.75 2.79 -17.24
CA THR A 77 5.97 2.00 -18.20
C THR A 77 5.77 2.76 -19.50
N GLN A 78 5.46 4.06 -19.44
CA GLN A 78 5.33 4.89 -20.65
C GLN A 78 6.65 5.00 -21.42
N LEU A 79 7.78 5.22 -20.73
CA LEU A 79 9.10 5.25 -21.35
C LEU A 79 9.46 3.90 -21.99
N TYR A 80 9.18 2.80 -21.30
CA TYR A 80 9.39 1.46 -21.83
C TYR A 80 8.58 1.23 -23.11
N LEU A 81 7.30 1.60 -23.13
CA LEU A 81 6.45 1.45 -24.32
C LEU A 81 6.96 2.29 -25.50
N ALA A 82 7.46 3.50 -25.25
CA ALA A 82 8.06 4.34 -26.30
C ALA A 82 9.29 3.67 -26.91
N VAL A 83 10.23 3.21 -26.07
CA VAL A 83 11.44 2.50 -26.53
C VAL A 83 11.09 1.18 -27.24
N GLU A 84 10.11 0.43 -26.75
CA GLU A 84 9.65 -0.80 -27.42
C GLU A 84 9.06 -0.51 -28.81
N SER A 85 8.34 0.61 -28.96
CA SER A 85 7.83 1.04 -30.27
C SER A 85 8.95 1.39 -31.25
N GLU A 86 10.00 2.09 -30.79
CA GLU A 86 11.18 2.40 -31.60
C GLU A 86 11.94 1.13 -31.98
N ASN A 87 12.11 0.20 -31.04
CA ASN A 87 12.70 -1.11 -31.30
C ASN A 87 11.92 -1.89 -32.38
N ASN A 88 10.58 -1.85 -32.35
CA ASN A 88 9.76 -2.50 -33.37
C ASN A 88 9.96 -1.87 -34.75
N VAL A 89 10.09 -0.55 -34.84
CA VAL A 89 10.43 0.13 -36.10
C VAL A 89 11.80 -0.31 -36.61
N LEU A 90 12.81 -0.34 -35.75
CA LEU A 90 14.16 -0.78 -36.12
C LEU A 90 14.19 -2.23 -36.58
N ARG A 91 13.44 -3.13 -35.91
CA ARG A 91 13.29 -4.54 -36.32
C ARG A 91 12.65 -4.65 -37.71
N ALA A 92 11.60 -3.88 -37.98
CA ALA A 92 10.96 -3.87 -39.30
C ALA A 92 11.91 -3.38 -40.40
N GLN A 93 12.68 -2.32 -40.14
CA GLN A 93 13.69 -1.80 -41.06
C GLN A 93 14.81 -2.81 -41.32
N LEU A 94 15.25 -3.51 -40.28
CA LEU A 94 16.26 -4.56 -40.39
C LEU A 94 15.76 -5.73 -41.25
N MET A 95 14.52 -6.18 -41.03
CA MET A 95 13.88 -7.22 -41.86
C MET A 95 13.79 -6.80 -43.32
N GLU A 96 13.37 -5.56 -43.59
CA GLU A 96 13.28 -5.03 -44.95
C GLU A 96 14.66 -5.01 -45.64
N LEU A 97 15.70 -4.55 -44.95
CA LEU A 97 17.05 -4.52 -45.49
C LEU A 97 17.61 -5.93 -45.74
N ALA A 98 17.35 -6.86 -44.81
CA ALA A 98 17.72 -8.26 -44.97
C ALA A 98 17.02 -8.90 -46.19
N ASP A 99 15.72 -8.62 -46.41
CA ASP A 99 14.98 -9.09 -47.58
C ASP A 99 15.54 -8.54 -48.89
N ARG A 100 15.85 -7.24 -48.92
CA ARG A 100 16.49 -6.60 -50.08
C ARG A 100 17.84 -7.24 -50.39
N LEU A 101 18.65 -7.50 -49.36
CA LEU A 101 19.97 -8.12 -49.53
C LEU A 101 19.84 -9.59 -49.99
N ARG A 102 18.88 -10.35 -49.47
CA ARG A 102 18.57 -11.71 -49.96
C ARG A 102 18.17 -11.70 -51.44
N SER A 103 17.35 -10.74 -51.84
CA SER A 103 16.94 -10.57 -53.24
C SER A 103 18.15 -10.27 -54.14
N LEU A 104 19.05 -9.40 -53.71
CA LEU A 104 20.29 -9.11 -54.45
C LEU A 104 21.21 -10.33 -54.52
N ASN A 105 21.41 -11.04 -53.42
CA ASN A 105 22.19 -12.27 -53.38
C ASN A 105 21.62 -13.33 -54.34
N SER A 106 20.29 -13.48 -54.39
CA SER A 106 19.62 -14.38 -55.34
C SER A 106 19.87 -13.98 -56.80
N LEU A 107 19.88 -12.68 -57.12
CA LEU A 107 20.23 -12.21 -58.47
C LEU A 107 21.70 -12.49 -58.81
N LEU A 108 22.61 -12.31 -57.86
CA LEU A 108 24.03 -12.60 -58.06
C LEU A 108 24.24 -14.09 -58.34
N GLN A 109 23.51 -14.97 -57.65
CA GLN A 109 23.57 -16.41 -57.88
C GLN A 109 23.11 -16.79 -59.29
N ILE A 110 22.06 -16.15 -59.82
CA ILE A 110 21.63 -16.33 -61.22
C ILE A 110 22.72 -15.86 -62.20
N VAL A 111 23.38 -14.73 -61.92
CA VAL A 111 24.46 -14.20 -62.78
C VAL A 111 25.69 -15.11 -62.77
N GLU A 112 26.05 -15.67 -61.61
CA GLU A 112 27.12 -16.67 -61.47
C GLU A 112 26.82 -17.91 -62.33
N GLU A 113 25.59 -18.45 -62.28
CA GLU A 113 25.16 -19.59 -63.09
C GLU A 113 25.27 -19.30 -64.60
N VAL A 114 24.88 -18.11 -65.05
CA VAL A 114 24.90 -17.72 -66.47
C VAL A 114 26.31 -17.41 -66.98
N SER A 115 27.13 -16.75 -66.16
CA SER A 115 28.48 -16.31 -66.54
C SER A 115 29.55 -17.38 -66.35
N GLY A 116 29.30 -18.40 -65.51
CA GLY A 116 30.28 -19.42 -65.12
C GLY A 116 31.42 -18.88 -64.25
N LEU A 117 31.33 -17.64 -63.78
CA LEU A 117 32.31 -17.01 -62.89
C LEU A 117 31.85 -17.16 -61.45
N ALA A 118 32.64 -17.88 -60.65
CA ALA A 118 32.35 -18.07 -59.24
C ALA A 118 32.34 -16.73 -58.48
N MET A 119 31.25 -16.42 -57.78
CA MET A 119 31.04 -15.16 -57.06
C MET A 119 30.97 -15.44 -55.56
N ASP A 120 31.77 -14.73 -54.75
CA ASP A 120 31.75 -14.86 -53.29
C ASP A 120 30.59 -14.04 -52.71
N ILE A 121 29.41 -14.66 -52.59
CA ILE A 121 28.16 -14.03 -52.13
C ILE A 121 28.09 -14.14 -50.59
N PRO A 122 28.09 -13.02 -49.84
CA PRO A 122 28.03 -13.07 -48.38
C PRO A 122 26.68 -13.60 -47.88
N GLU A 123 26.70 -14.66 -47.05
CA GLU A 123 25.52 -15.14 -46.33
C GLU A 123 25.11 -14.14 -45.25
N ILE A 124 23.81 -13.84 -45.17
CA ILE A 124 23.27 -12.95 -44.13
C ILE A 124 23.12 -13.75 -42.85
N PRO A 125 23.80 -13.37 -41.76
CA PRO A 125 23.71 -14.11 -40.50
C PRO A 125 22.27 -14.07 -39.93
N GLU A 126 21.67 -15.25 -39.68
CA GLU A 126 20.30 -15.38 -39.12
C GLU A 126 20.14 -14.72 -37.74
N ASN A 127 21.23 -14.60 -36.99
CA ASN A 127 21.30 -13.95 -35.68
C ASN A 127 21.04 -12.43 -35.71
N LEU A 128 21.03 -11.79 -36.89
CA LEU A 128 20.61 -10.39 -37.03
C LEU A 128 19.12 -10.21 -36.78
N LEU A 129 18.29 -11.24 -37.01
CA LEU A 129 16.84 -11.12 -36.78
C LEU A 129 16.47 -11.25 -35.29
N GLU A 130 17.35 -11.81 -34.46
CA GLU A 130 17.07 -12.11 -33.05
C GLU A 130 18.22 -11.75 -32.08
N PRO A 131 18.73 -10.50 -32.09
CA PRO A 131 19.92 -10.11 -31.31
C PRO A 131 19.75 -10.22 -29.79
N TRP A 132 18.52 -10.37 -29.29
CA TRP A 132 18.21 -10.34 -27.85
C TRP A 132 17.27 -11.47 -27.40
N GLN A 133 17.30 -12.64 -28.03
CA GLN A 133 16.72 -13.82 -27.39
C GLN A 133 17.47 -14.12 -26.09
N LEU A 134 16.97 -13.55 -24.99
CA LEU A 134 17.40 -13.94 -23.66
C LEU A 134 17.10 -15.43 -23.50
N PRO A 135 18.04 -16.26 -23.02
CA PRO A 135 17.86 -17.71 -22.84
C PRO A 135 16.77 -18.10 -21.83
N CYS A 136 15.94 -17.17 -21.38
CA CYS A 136 14.97 -17.38 -20.32
C CYS A 136 13.61 -16.81 -20.75
N PRO A 137 12.53 -17.59 -20.62
CA PRO A 137 11.18 -17.05 -20.82
C PRO A 137 10.96 -15.94 -19.79
N VAL A 138 10.59 -14.74 -20.25
CA VAL A 138 10.11 -13.67 -19.38
C VAL A 138 8.82 -14.18 -18.75
N GLN A 139 8.94 -14.76 -17.55
CA GLN A 139 7.78 -15.20 -16.80
C GLN A 139 6.95 -13.96 -16.48
N PRO A 140 5.64 -13.94 -16.79
CA PRO A 140 4.77 -12.87 -16.35
C PRO A 140 4.96 -12.73 -14.84
N LEU A 141 5.38 -11.55 -14.39
CA LEU A 141 5.44 -11.27 -12.96
C LEU A 141 4.06 -11.59 -12.40
N PRO A 142 3.95 -12.57 -11.47
CA PRO A 142 2.65 -12.99 -10.98
C PRO A 142 1.99 -11.76 -10.40
N ASN A 143 0.84 -11.40 -10.97
CA ASN A 143 0.01 -10.28 -10.55
C ASN A 143 -0.03 -10.38 -9.04
N ALA A 144 0.68 -9.48 -8.35
CA ALA A 144 0.71 -9.45 -6.90
C ALA A 144 -0.69 -8.97 -6.50
N ARG A 145 -1.65 -9.91 -6.50
CA ARG A 145 -3.00 -9.72 -6.04
C ARG A 145 -2.82 -9.09 -4.68
N ASN A 146 -3.28 -7.84 -4.60
CA ASN A 146 -3.36 -6.98 -3.43
C ASN A 146 -3.93 -7.72 -2.20
N ARG A 147 -3.16 -8.64 -1.61
CA ARG A 147 -3.53 -9.39 -0.39
C ARG A 147 -3.71 -8.41 0.76
N SER A 148 -2.93 -7.33 0.77
CA SER A 148 -3.04 -6.23 1.71
C SER A 148 -4.41 -5.52 1.62
N ILE A 149 -4.97 -5.30 0.43
CA ILE A 149 -6.29 -4.64 0.29
C ILE A 149 -7.41 -5.57 0.77
N THR A 150 -7.34 -6.88 0.51
CA THR A 150 -8.34 -7.84 0.99
C THR A 150 -8.29 -7.98 2.51
N ILE A 151 -7.09 -8.01 3.11
CA ILE A 151 -6.92 -8.07 4.56
C ILE A 151 -7.45 -6.77 5.19
N LEU A 152 -7.09 -5.60 4.65
CA LEU A 152 -7.60 -4.32 5.15
C LEU A 152 -9.13 -4.19 5.00
N ARG A 153 -9.70 -4.64 3.87
CA ARG A 153 -11.17 -4.69 3.68
C ARG A 153 -11.86 -5.65 4.65
N THR A 154 -11.20 -6.75 5.02
CA THR A 154 -11.75 -7.72 5.98
C THR A 154 -11.66 -7.22 7.42
N GLN A 155 -10.55 -6.56 7.78
CA GLN A 155 -10.39 -5.91 9.09
C GLN A 155 -11.35 -4.73 9.27
N LEU A 156 -11.57 -3.92 8.22
CA LEU A 156 -12.52 -2.80 8.26
C LEU A 156 -13.98 -3.29 8.43
N ARG A 157 -14.36 -4.39 7.77
CA ARG A 157 -15.68 -5.03 7.96
C ARG A 157 -15.85 -5.61 9.36
N ARG A 158 -14.80 -6.18 9.97
CA ARG A 158 -14.83 -6.65 11.36
C ARG A 158 -14.98 -5.50 12.35
N PHE A 159 -14.26 -4.39 12.12
CA PHE A 159 -14.36 -3.18 12.96
C PHE A 159 -15.79 -2.59 12.93
N TYR A 160 -16.38 -2.40 11.74
CA TYR A 160 -17.74 -1.89 11.61
C TYR A 160 -18.82 -2.80 12.22
N ARG A 161 -18.61 -4.13 12.17
CA ARG A 161 -19.53 -5.10 12.78
C ARG A 161 -19.41 -5.14 14.30
N MET A 162 -18.26 -4.80 14.90
CA MET A 162 -18.11 -4.71 16.36
C MET A 162 -18.68 -3.41 16.93
N THR A 163 -18.53 -2.29 16.23
CA THR A 163 -19.04 -0.99 16.72
C THR A 163 -20.55 -0.78 16.52
N SER A 164 -21.20 -1.58 15.66
CA SER A 164 -22.66 -1.48 15.42
C SER A 164 -23.51 -2.28 16.42
N VAL A 165 -22.92 -3.21 17.18
CA VAL A 165 -23.67 -4.03 18.16
C VAL A 165 -23.75 -3.33 19.53
N GLU A 166 -22.97 -2.28 19.78
CA GLU A 166 -22.96 -1.54 21.05
C GLU A 166 -23.94 -0.34 21.11
N TRP A 167 -24.78 -0.12 20.10
CA TRP A 167 -25.76 0.99 20.06
C TRP A 167 -27.23 0.56 19.96
N ASN A 168 -27.55 -0.70 20.22
CA ASN A 168 -28.93 -1.22 20.26
C ASN A 168 -29.24 -1.91 21.62
N VAL A 169 -28.93 -1.22 22.72
CA VAL A 169 -29.55 -1.44 24.05
C VAL A 169 -29.77 -0.08 24.70
#